data_AF-A0A410X0D8-F1
#
_entry.id   AF-A0A410X0D8-F1
#
_cell.length_a   1.000
_cell.length_b   1.000
_cell.length_c   1.000
_cell.angle_alpha   90.00
_cell.angle_beta   90.00
_cell.angle_gamma   90.00
#
_symmetry.space_group_name_H-M   'P 1'
#
loop_
_entity.id
_entity.type
_entity.pdbx_description
1 polymer ?
#
loop_
_entity_poly.entity_id
_entity_poly.type
_entity_poly.pdbx_seq_one_letter_code
_entity_poly.pdbx_strand_id
1 'polypeptide(L)' 'MKKEEISELMYRLYIACDQAPYDTDVKELIQSAPIKMQKEFISRMIQEKLWDIHPDEEDLEAARKLTGYDG' A
#
# COMPACT_ATOMS: atom_id res chain seq x y z
N MET A 1 -2.84 9.56 9.80
CA MET A 1 -1.80 9.53 8.75
C MET A 1 -2.08 10.62 7.73
N LYS A 2 -1.05 11.35 7.32
CA LYS A 2 -1.05 12.35 6.25
C LYS A 2 -1.05 11.66 4.87
N LYS A 3 -1.38 12.39 3.80
CA LYS A 3 -1.40 11.86 2.42
C LYS A 3 -0.06 11.22 2.03
N GLU A 4 1.04 11.91 2.29
CA GLU A 4 2.39 11.46 1.95
C GLU A 4 2.71 10.09 2.59
N GLU A 5 2.37 9.92 3.87
CA GLU A 5 2.57 8.65 4.59
C GLU A 5 1.74 7.50 4.00
N ILE A 6 0.51 7.80 3.54
CA ILE A 6 -0.35 6.80 2.89
C ILE A 6 0.19 6.42 1.51
N SER A 7 0.67 7.40 0.73
CA SER A 7 1.30 7.13 -0.57
C SER A 7 2.55 6.27 -0.42
N GLU A 8 3.42 6.57 0.54
CA GLU A 8 4.63 5.78 0.80
C GLU A 8 4.29 4.37 1.29
N LEU A 9 3.29 4.23 2.17
CA LEU A 9 2.80 2.92 2.60
C LEU A 9 2.25 2.10 1.43
N MET A 10 1.40 2.71 0.58
CA MET A 10 0.86 2.05 -0.62
C MET A 10 1.99 1.59 -1.53
N TYR A 11 3.02 2.40 -1.71
CA TYR A 11 4.16 2.07 -2.56
C TYR A 11 4.99 0.90 -1.98
N ARG A 12 5.28 0.88 -0.68
CA ARG A 12 5.99 -0.26 -0.06
C ARG A 12 5.20 -1.57 -0.15
N LEU A 13 3.90 -1.50 0.09
CA LEU A 13 3.02 -2.66 -0.10
C LEU A 13 2.95 -3.08 -1.57
N TYR A 14 2.94 -2.13 -2.51
CA TYR A 14 2.97 -2.41 -3.94
C TYR A 14 4.26 -3.11 -4.38
N ILE A 15 5.43 -2.73 -3.83
CA ILE A 15 6.71 -3.42 -4.13
C ILE A 15 6.66 -4.91 -3.75
N ALA A 16 5.85 -5.26 -2.74
CA ALA A 16 5.65 -6.64 -2.34
C ALA A 16 4.82 -7.46 -3.37
N CYS A 17 4.10 -6.78 -4.28
CA CYS A 17 3.45 -7.37 -5.45
C CYS A 17 4.47 -7.58 -6.59
N ASP A 18 4.56 -8.79 -7.11
CA ASP A 18 5.30 -9.22 -8.31
C ASP A 18 6.78 -8.84 -8.36
N GLN A 19 7.40 -8.52 -7.21
CA GLN A 19 8.72 -7.90 -7.17
C GLN A 19 8.79 -6.69 -8.11
N ALA A 20 7.69 -5.91 -8.18
CA ALA A 20 7.56 -4.81 -9.11
C ALA A 20 8.85 -3.99 -9.07
N PRO A 21 9.59 -3.88 -10.20
CA PRO A 21 10.85 -3.18 -10.21
C PRO A 21 10.62 -1.77 -9.67
N TYR A 22 11.60 -1.26 -8.91
CA TYR A 22 11.52 0.08 -8.33
C TYR A 22 11.31 1.09 -9.45
N ASP A 23 10.06 1.47 -9.67
CA ASP A 23 9.63 2.29 -10.79
C ASP A 23 9.19 3.65 -10.25
N THR A 24 10.02 4.65 -10.53
CA THR A 24 9.76 6.05 -10.17
C THR A 24 8.44 6.55 -10.75
N ASP A 25 8.03 6.06 -11.92
CA ASP A 25 6.78 6.49 -12.57
C ASP A 25 5.58 5.95 -11.78
N VAL A 26 5.66 4.71 -11.29
CA VAL A 26 4.61 4.13 -10.44
C VAL A 26 4.49 4.88 -9.11
N LYS A 27 5.63 5.26 -8.51
CA LYS A 27 5.64 6.05 -7.28
C LYS A 27 4.95 7.41 -7.48
N GLU A 28 5.25 8.12 -8.56
CA GLU A 28 4.62 9.39 -8.91
C GLU A 28 3.11 9.24 -9.16
N LEU A 29 2.71 8.18 -9.87
CA LEU A 29 1.31 7.85 -10.10
C LEU A 29 0.56 7.61 -8.78
N ILE A 30 1.15 6.85 -7.85
CA ILE A 30 0.58 6.63 -6.52
C ILE A 30 0.42 7.96 -5.77
N GLN A 31 1.44 8.82 -5.76
CA GLN A 31 1.38 10.11 -5.07
C GLN A 31 0.33 11.07 -5.67
N SER A 32 0.10 10.98 -6.98
CA SER A 32 -0.93 11.76 -7.67
C SER A 32 -2.35 11.28 -7.37
N ALA A 33 -2.52 10.00 -7.03
CA ALA A 33 -3.83 9.39 -6.82
C ALA A 33 -4.60 10.05 -5.64
N PRO A 34 -5.94 10.09 -5.72
CA PRO A 34 -6.76 10.53 -4.59
C PRO A 34 -6.57 9.63 -3.37
N ILE A 35 -6.53 10.21 -2.17
CA ILE A 35 -6.34 9.48 -0.90
C ILE A 35 -7.38 8.35 -0.76
N LYS A 36 -8.63 8.59 -1.17
CA LYS A 36 -9.70 7.60 -1.10
C LYS A 36 -9.34 6.34 -1.91
N MET A 37 -8.83 6.53 -3.13
CA MET A 37 -8.43 5.43 -4.01
C MET A 37 -7.22 4.67 -3.46
N GLN A 38 -6.23 5.38 -2.90
CA GLN A 38 -5.08 4.75 -2.25
C GLN A 38 -5.52 3.86 -1.07
N LYS A 39 -6.43 4.36 -0.22
CA LYS A 39 -6.97 3.59 0.91
C LYS A 39 -7.76 2.37 0.46
N GLU A 40 -8.60 2.51 -0.56
CA GLU A 40 -9.36 1.39 -1.14
C GLU A 40 -8.41 0.32 -1.69
N PHE A 41 -7.34 0.72 -2.40
CA PHE A 41 -6.35 -0.19 -2.92
C PHE A 41 -5.60 -0.93 -1.80
N ILE A 42 -5.09 -0.20 -0.78
CA ILE A 42 -4.47 -0.80 0.40
C ILE A 42 -5.41 -1.79 1.08
N SER A 43 -6.69 -1.43 1.27
CA SER A 43 -7.68 -2.31 1.89
C SER A 43 -7.84 -3.62 1.11
N ARG A 44 -7.88 -3.56 -0.22
CA ARG A 44 -7.97 -4.76 -1.06
C ARG A 44 -6.70 -5.60 -1.00
N MET A 45 -5.52 -4.99 -1.04
CA MET A 45 -4.26 -5.72 -0.92
C MET A 45 -4.21 -6.55 0.36
N ILE A 46 -4.59 -5.97 1.51
CA ILE A 46 -4.58 -6.69 2.79
C ILE A 46 -5.62 -7.81 2.82
N GLN A 47 -6.86 -7.50 2.41
CA GLN A 47 -7.98 -8.46 2.46
C GLN A 47 -7.76 -9.66 1.56
N GLU A 48 -7.27 -9.40 0.34
CA GLU A 48 -7.05 -10.42 -0.68
C GLU A 48 -5.63 -11.02 -0.61
N LYS A 49 -4.77 -10.53 0.29
CA LYS A 49 -3.34 -10.89 0.42
C LYS A 49 -2.61 -10.82 -0.93
N LEU A 50 -2.80 -9.70 -1.63
CA LEU A 50 -2.21 -9.45 -2.95
C LEU A 50 -0.75 -9.05 -2.78
N TRP A 51 0.11 -10.03 -2.58
CA TRP A 51 1.57 -9.85 -2.58
C TRP A 51 2.25 -11.20 -2.84
N ASP A 52 3.33 -11.15 -3.61
CA ASP A 52 4.16 -12.32 -3.94
C ASP A 52 5.28 -12.52 -2.92
N ILE A 53 5.74 -11.44 -2.30
CA ILE A 53 6.63 -11.44 -1.15
C ILE A 53 5.86 -10.91 0.05
N HIS A 54 6.05 -11.51 1.22
CA HIS A 54 5.41 -11.02 2.43
C HIS A 54 5.88 -9.59 2.76
N PRO A 55 4.98 -8.60 2.89
CA PRO A 55 5.36 -7.24 3.28
C PRO A 55 5.89 -7.21 4.72
N ASP A 56 6.58 -6.12 5.07
CA ASP A 56 7.03 -5.89 6.44
C ASP A 56 5.85 -5.80 7.42
N GLU A 57 5.98 -6.39 8.60
CA GLU A 57 4.92 -6.42 9.62
C GLU A 57 4.49 -5.01 10.06
N GLU A 58 5.44 -4.07 10.13
CA GLU A 58 5.12 -2.66 10.46
C GLU A 58 4.23 -2.01 9.39
N ASP A 59 4.46 -2.31 8.12
CA ASP A 59 3.64 -1.82 7.02
C ASP A 59 2.26 -2.46 7.04
N LEU A 60 2.17 -3.77 7.32
CA LEU A 60 0.89 -4.45 7.49
C LEU A 60 0.09 -3.88 8.68
N GLU A 61 0.73 -3.60 9.81
CA GLU A 61 0.07 -3.00 10.97
C GLU A 61 -0.42 -1.58 10.65
N ALA A 62 0.40 -0.77 9.98
CA ALA A 62 0.00 0.57 9.53
C ALA A 62 -1.18 0.50 8.57
N ALA A 63 -1.17 -0.46 7.65
CA ALA A 63 -2.21 -0.68 6.67
C ALA A 63 -3.52 -1.14 7.32
N ARG A 64 -3.47 -2.07 8.28
CA ARG A 64 -4.62 -2.52 9.09
C ARG A 64 -5.26 -1.37 9.87
N LYS A 65 -4.45 -0.55 10.55
CA LYS A 65 -4.91 0.65 11.26
C LYS A 65 -5.54 1.67 10.32
N LEU A 66 -4.98 1.84 9.12
CA LEU A 66 -5.47 2.79 8.13
C LEU A 66 -6.84 2.39 7.55
N THR A 67 -7.06 1.09 7.33
CA THR A 67 -8.26 0.56 6.68
C THR A 67 -9.32 0.05 7.65
N GLY A 68 -8.98 -0.06 8.94
CA GLY A 68 -9.86 -0.67 9.96
C GLY A 68 -10.03 -2.18 9.75
N TYR A 69 -9.02 -2.85 9.19
CA TYR A 69 -9.05 -4.29 8.96
C TYR A 69 -8.40 -5.02 10.15
N ASP A 70 -9.22 -5.75 10.91
CA ASP A 70 -8.81 -6.51 12.11
C ASP A 70 -8.58 -8.01 11.83
N GLY A 71 -8.50 -8.41 10.56
CA GLY A 71 -8.48 -9.82 10.16
C GLY A 71 -7.27 -10.62 10.56
#